data_AF-A0A662R293-F1
#
_entry.id   AF-A0A662R293-F1
#
_cell.length_a   1.000
_cell.length_b   1.000
_cell.length_c   1.000
_cell.angle_alpha   90.00
_cell.angle_beta   90.00
_cell.angle_gamma   90.00
#
_symmetry.space_group_name_H-M   'P 1'
#
loop_
_entity.id
_entity.type
_entity.pdbx_description
1 polymer ?
#
loop_
_entity_poly.entity_id
_entity_poly.type
_entity_poly.pdbx_seq_one_letter_code
_entity_poly.pdbx_strand_id
1 'polypeptide(L)'
;TRSQTIYTITVKMSSNIIGLGSQYMITTITTTTTIAATAATALGAMGTVLLIILLIAKELSDSHDSDKLQKLGRNSMLVIAPLLFAFAAIVCVKIIDVL
;
A
#
# COMPACT_ATOMS: atom_id res chain seq x y z
N THR A 1 49.88 -7.30 -29.69
CA THR A 1 49.67 -6.43 -28.51
C THR A 1 48.49 -5.47 -28.66
N ARG A 2 48.42 -4.61 -29.70
CA ARG A 2 47.30 -3.65 -29.86
C ARG A 2 45.91 -4.28 -29.95
N SER A 3 45.77 -5.43 -30.61
CA SER A 3 44.48 -6.15 -30.72
C SER A 3 43.96 -6.65 -29.35
N GLN A 4 44.84 -7.13 -28.47
CA GLN A 4 44.48 -7.58 -27.12
C GLN A 4 44.01 -6.42 -26.22
N THR A 5 44.60 -5.24 -26.41
CA THR A 5 44.18 -4.02 -25.71
C THR A 5 42.76 -3.61 -26.11
N ILE A 6 42.44 -3.64 -27.40
CA ILE A 6 41.10 -3.33 -27.91
C ILE A 6 40.07 -4.31 -27.34
N TYR A 7 40.35 -5.61 -27.39
CA TYR A 7 39.47 -6.65 -26.84
C TYR A 7 39.19 -6.41 -25.35
N THR A 8 40.22 -6.13 -24.56
CA THR A 8 40.09 -5.87 -23.12
C THR A 8 39.22 -4.64 -22.84
N ILE A 9 39.37 -3.57 -23.63
CA ILE A 9 38.55 -2.36 -23.49
C ILE A 9 37.08 -2.67 -23.81
N THR A 10 36.81 -3.38 -24.91
CA THR A 10 35.45 -3.75 -25.30
C THR A 10 34.76 -4.61 -24.24
N VAL A 11 35.46 -5.62 -23.70
CA VAL A 11 34.92 -6.50 -22.65
C VAL A 11 34.63 -5.72 -21.36
N LYS A 12 35.53 -4.82 -20.95
CA LYS A 12 35.36 -3.99 -19.75
C LYS A 12 34.22 -2.99 -19.91
N MET A 13 34.06 -2.41 -21.09
CA MET A 13 32.95 -1.50 -21.40
C MET A 13 31.61 -2.23 -21.43
N SER A 14 31.53 -3.41 -22.06
CA SER A 14 30.34 -4.26 -22.04
C SER A 14 29.93 -4.63 -20.61
N SER A 15 30.90 -5.02 -19.78
CA SER A 15 30.68 -5.35 -18.36
C SER A 15 30.15 -4.16 -17.53
N ASN A 16 30.59 -2.94 -17.85
CA ASN A 16 30.11 -1.73 -17.18
C ASN A 16 28.65 -1.41 -17.56
N ILE A 17 28.30 -1.54 -18.85
CA ILE A 17 26.95 -1.26 -19.35
C ILE A 17 25.92 -2.25 -18.78
N ILE A 18 26.25 -3.55 -18.72
CA ILE A 18 25.37 -4.55 -18.09
C ILE A 18 25.21 -4.29 -16.59
N GLY A 19 26.28 -3.86 -15.92
CA GLY A 19 26.24 -3.47 -14.51
C GLY A 19 25.32 -2.29 -14.27
N LEU A 20 25.45 -1.23 -15.09
CA LEU A 20 24.55 -0.08 -15.05
C LEU A 20 23.08 -0.51 -15.25
N GLY A 21 22.79 -1.28 -16.30
CA GLY A 21 21.43 -1.76 -16.59
C GLY A 21 20.81 -2.54 -15.41
N SER A 22 21.59 -3.39 -14.76
CA SER A 22 21.16 -4.11 -13.55
C SER A 22 20.86 -3.16 -12.38
N GLN A 23 21.72 -2.16 -12.15
CA GLN A 23 21.53 -1.18 -11.09
C GLN A 23 20.30 -0.27 -11.32
N TYR A 24 20.04 0.13 -12.57
CA TYR A 24 18.82 0.86 -12.93
C TYR A 24 17.58 0.02 -12.63
N MET A 25 17.58 -1.26 -13.05
CA MET A 25 16.44 -2.15 -12.80
C MET A 25 16.19 -2.35 -11.29
N ILE A 26 17.24 -2.60 -10.50
CA ILE A 26 17.12 -2.75 -9.04
C ILE A 26 16.60 -1.47 -8.41
N THR A 27 17.10 -0.30 -8.84
CA THR A 27 16.65 1.00 -8.34
C THR A 27 15.17 1.23 -8.65
N THR A 28 14.73 0.93 -9.87
CA THR A 28 13.32 1.03 -10.26
C THR A 28 12.44 0.12 -9.40
N ILE A 29 12.80 -1.15 -9.27
CA ILE A 29 12.04 -2.11 -8.44
C ILE A 29 11.96 -1.60 -7.01
N THR A 30 13.10 -1.25 -6.41
CA THR A 30 13.18 -0.74 -5.03
C THR A 30 12.35 0.52 -4.83
N THR A 31 12.39 1.45 -5.79
CA THR A 31 11.62 2.69 -5.71
C THR A 31 10.12 2.40 -5.82
N THR A 32 9.70 1.53 -6.74
CA THR A 32 8.27 1.18 -6.89
C THR A 32 7.72 0.42 -5.69
N THR A 33 8.49 -0.51 -5.12
CA THR A 33 8.07 -1.27 -3.94
C THR A 33 8.01 -0.39 -2.69
N THR A 34 8.97 0.52 -2.49
CA THR A 34 8.96 1.45 -1.35
C THR A 34 7.81 2.45 -1.44
N ILE A 35 7.50 2.98 -2.64
CA ILE A 35 6.33 3.85 -2.84
C ILE A 35 5.05 3.08 -2.56
N ALA A 36 4.89 1.86 -3.08
CA ALA A 36 3.71 1.03 -2.85
C ALA A 36 3.52 0.71 -1.35
N ALA A 37 4.61 0.34 -0.66
CA ALA A 37 4.58 0.08 0.78
C ALA A 37 4.17 1.32 1.58
N THR A 38 4.70 2.49 1.24
CA THR A 38 4.38 3.77 1.90
C THR A 38 2.94 4.20 1.65
N ALA A 39 2.43 4.02 0.43
CA ALA A 39 1.04 4.32 0.12
C ALA A 39 0.08 3.39 0.87
N ALA A 40 0.41 2.10 0.97
CA ALA A 40 -0.39 1.11 1.70
C ALA A 40 -0.46 1.41 3.21
N THR A 41 0.63 1.84 3.83
CA THR A 41 0.63 2.21 5.26
C THR A 41 -0.22 3.46 5.51
N ALA A 42 -0.10 4.48 4.67
CA ALA A 42 -0.90 5.70 4.77
C ALA A 42 -2.39 5.42 4.59
N LEU A 43 -2.75 4.62 3.57
CA LEU A 43 -4.14 4.24 3.33
C LEU A 43 -4.71 3.38 4.47
N GLY A 44 -3.92 2.44 5.00
CA GLY A 44 -4.29 1.63 6.15
C GLY A 44 -4.58 2.50 7.38
N ALA A 45 -3.68 3.41 7.73
CA ALA A 45 -3.84 4.31 8.87
C ALA A 45 -5.04 5.26 8.72
N MET A 46 -5.24 5.85 7.53
CA MET A 46 -6.40 6.71 7.29
C MET A 46 -7.71 5.90 7.31
N GLY A 47 -7.70 4.69 6.76
CA GLY A 47 -8.83 3.76 6.81
C GLY A 47 -9.22 3.41 8.24
N THR A 48 -8.25 3.11 9.12
CA THR A 48 -8.54 2.79 10.53
C THR A 48 -9.16 3.97 11.27
N VAL A 49 -8.60 5.17 11.09
CA VAL A 49 -9.12 6.38 11.74
C VAL A 49 -10.56 6.65 11.28
N LEU A 50 -10.82 6.52 9.97
CA LEU A 50 -12.16 6.70 9.42
C LEU A 50 -13.16 5.67 9.95
N LEU A 51 -12.76 4.40 10.08
CA LEU A 51 -13.62 3.37 10.69
C LEU A 51 -13.96 3.71 12.13
N ILE A 52 -12.98 4.11 12.93
CA ILE A 52 -13.20 4.44 14.34
C ILE A 52 -14.20 5.62 14.45
N ILE A 53 -14.03 6.67 13.65
CA ILE A 53 -14.94 7.82 13.65
C ILE A 53 -16.36 7.41 13.22
N LEU A 54 -16.49 6.64 12.13
CA LEU A 54 -17.80 6.19 11.64
C LEU A 54 -18.50 5.23 12.62
N LEU A 55 -17.74 4.34 13.28
CA LEU A 55 -18.28 3.46 14.32
C LEU A 55 -18.76 4.27 15.52
N ILE A 56 -17.97 5.22 16.02
CA ILE A 56 -18.39 6.11 17.11
C ILE A 56 -19.66 6.88 16.73
N ALA A 57 -19.71 7.46 15.52
CA ALA A 57 -20.88 8.19 15.04
C ALA A 57 -22.12 7.29 14.90
N LYS A 58 -21.94 6.02 14.48
CA LYS A 58 -23.02 5.02 14.43
C LYS A 58 -23.52 4.68 15.83
N GLU A 59 -22.65 4.32 16.76
CA GLU A 59 -23.03 3.94 18.13
C GLU A 59 -23.73 5.11 18.85
N LEU A 60 -23.23 6.34 18.68
CA LEU A 60 -23.89 7.54 19.21
C LEU A 60 -25.25 7.78 18.56
N SER A 61 -25.38 7.53 17.26
CA SER A 61 -26.65 7.70 16.55
C SER A 61 -27.67 6.62 16.89
N ASP A 62 -27.23 5.39 17.17
CA ASP A 62 -28.08 4.26 17.56
C ASP A 62 -28.60 4.45 18.99
N SER A 63 -27.81 5.10 19.86
CA SER A 63 -28.22 5.44 21.22
C SER A 63 -29.27 6.56 21.33
N HIS A 64 -29.49 7.33 20.25
CA HIS A 64 -30.42 8.47 20.24
C HIS A 64 -31.64 8.16 19.35
N ASP A 65 -32.74 7.78 20.01
CA ASP A 65 -34.01 7.32 19.44
C ASP A 65 -34.81 8.45 18.74
N SER A 66 -34.22 9.04 17.71
CA SER A 66 -34.85 10.05 16.86
C SER A 66 -34.89 9.58 15.41
N ASP A 67 -36.08 9.55 14.81
CA ASP A 67 -36.36 9.02 13.45
C ASP A 67 -35.45 9.56 12.34
N LYS A 68 -34.84 10.74 12.53
CA LYS A 68 -33.88 11.35 11.60
C LYS A 68 -32.46 10.78 11.74
N LEU A 69 -32.04 10.41 12.95
CA LEU A 69 -30.74 9.77 13.21
C LEU A 69 -30.77 8.28 12.87
N GLN A 70 -31.90 7.61 13.04
CA GLN A 70 -32.03 6.20 12.67
C GLN A 70 -31.78 5.96 11.16
N LYS A 71 -32.13 6.92 10.30
CA LYS A 71 -31.78 6.91 8.87
C LYS A 71 -30.28 7.10 8.62
N LEU A 72 -29.61 7.93 9.42
CA LEU A 72 -28.17 8.14 9.36
C LEU A 72 -27.42 6.88 9.82
N GLY A 73 -27.88 6.22 10.88
CA GLY A 73 -27.36 4.92 11.35
C GLY A 73 -27.50 3.81 10.28
N ARG A 74 -28.66 3.72 9.62
CA ARG A 74 -28.90 2.76 8.53
C ARG A 74 -28.03 3.01 7.28
N ASN A 75 -27.85 4.27 6.89
CA ASN A 75 -27.00 4.61 5.74
C ASN A 75 -25.51 4.46 6.08
N SER A 76 -25.12 4.77 7.31
CA SER A 76 -23.78 4.48 7.84
C SER A 76 -23.51 2.98 7.87
N MET A 77 -24.47 2.11 8.19
CA MET A 77 -24.30 0.66 8.17
C MET A 77 -24.00 0.11 6.76
N LEU A 78 -24.60 0.71 5.71
CA LEU A 78 -24.28 0.43 4.30
C LEU A 78 -22.86 0.85 3.90
N VAL A 79 -22.33 1.91 4.50
CA VAL A 79 -20.95 2.40 4.26
C VAL A 79 -19.94 1.65 5.13
N ILE A 80 -20.29 1.33 6.37
CA ILE A 80 -19.45 0.61 7.32
C ILE A 80 -19.21 -0.82 6.87
N ALA A 81 -20.20 -1.54 6.35
CA ALA A 81 -20.03 -2.95 5.96
C ALA A 81 -18.87 -3.18 4.95
N PRO A 82 -18.81 -2.48 3.79
CA PRO A 82 -17.69 -2.64 2.87
C PRO A 82 -16.37 -2.09 3.42
N LEU A 83 -16.41 -1.07 4.27
CA LEU A 83 -15.22 -0.43 4.85
C LEU A 83 -14.58 -1.30 5.94
N LEU A 84 -15.39 -1.96 6.76
CA LEU A 84 -14.99 -2.94 7.78
C LEU A 84 -14.47 -4.23 7.12
N PHE A 85 -15.09 -4.65 6.02
CA PHE A 85 -14.58 -5.74 5.19
C PHE A 85 -13.20 -5.42 4.59
N ALA A 86 -13.03 -4.23 4.01
CA ALA A 86 -11.74 -3.79 3.48
C ALA A 86 -10.65 -3.73 4.57
N PHE A 87 -10.98 -3.20 5.75
CA PHE A 87 -10.07 -3.19 6.89
C PHE A 87 -9.69 -4.61 7.35
N ALA A 88 -10.66 -5.50 7.50
CA ALA A 88 -10.41 -6.90 7.86
C ALA A 88 -9.53 -7.61 6.82
N ALA A 89 -9.76 -7.37 5.53
CA ALA A 89 -8.94 -7.91 4.45
C ALA A 89 -7.48 -7.39 4.53
N ILE A 90 -7.28 -6.09 4.76
CA ILE A 90 -5.95 -5.50 4.93
C ILE A 90 -5.23 -6.11 6.14
N VAL A 91 -5.91 -6.23 7.28
CA VAL A 91 -5.34 -6.84 8.49
C VAL A 91 -4.98 -8.30 8.24
N CYS A 92 -5.84 -9.07 7.55
CA CYS A 92 -5.57 -10.47 7.24
C CYS A 92 -4.32 -10.63 6.37
N VAL A 93 -4.17 -9.82 5.31
CA VAL A 93 -2.96 -9.78 4.48
C VAL A 93 -1.74 -9.44 5.34
N LYS A 94 -1.85 -8.47 6.26
CA LYS A 94 -0.75 -8.10 7.16
C LYS A 94 -0.37 -9.18 8.16
N ILE A 95 -1.33 -9.99 8.62
CA ILE A 95 -1.04 -11.13 9.50
C ILE A 95 -0.31 -12.23 8.72
N ILE A 96 -0.74 -12.52 7.49
CA ILE A 96 -0.08 -13.50 6.61
C ILE A 96 1.35 -13.07 6.26
N ASP A 97 1.58 -11.77 6.03
CA ASP A 97 2.93 -11.21 5.78
C ASP A 97 3.88 -11.37 6.99
N VAL A 98 3.33 -11.45 8.21
CA VAL A 98 4.10 -11.51 9.46
C VAL A 98 4.37 -12.95 9.91
N LEU A 99 3.50 -13.90 9.58
CA LEU A 99 3.68 -15.33 9.86
C LEU A 99 4.63 -15.99 8.86
#